data_AF-A0A365U1J0-F1
#
_entry.id   AF-A0A365U1J0-F1
#
_cell.length_a   1.000
_cell.length_b   1.000
_cell.length_c   1.000
_cell.angle_alpha   90.00
_cell.angle_beta   90.00
_cell.angle_gamma   90.00
#
_symmetry.space_group_name_H-M   'P 1'
#
loop_
_entity.id
_entity.type
_entity.pdbx_description
1 polymer ?
#
loop_
_entity_poly.entity_id
_entity_poly.type
_entity_poly.pdbx_seq_one_letter_code
_entity_poly.pdbx_strand_id
1 'polypeptide(L)'
;MHEQAHHIPNPTAQPIDTKALDQASDDALHELIGKAQALLTDRENSRKREAIAKIKELAKAHDLDVAIEPRNTKRGKRQRRKETS
;
A
#
# COMPACT_ATOMS: atom_id res chain seq x y z
N MET A 1 27.51 11.07 14.49
CA MET A 1 26.22 11.49 13.89
C MET A 1 25.22 10.39 14.25
N HIS A 2 24.30 10.63 15.19
CA HIS A 2 23.38 9.61 15.68
C HIS A 2 22.16 9.52 14.76
N GLU A 3 21.99 8.41 14.04
CA GLU A 3 20.74 8.12 13.35
C GLU A 3 19.71 7.63 14.36
N GLN A 4 18.75 8.49 14.70
CA GLN A 4 17.59 8.10 15.49
C GLN A 4 16.70 7.22 14.62
N ALA A 5 16.78 5.91 14.83
CA ALA A 5 15.73 4.99 14.40
C ALA A 5 14.41 5.48 15.02
N HIS A 6 13.51 5.97 14.17
CA HIS A 6 12.15 6.35 14.58
C HIS A 6 11.45 5.11 15.14
N HIS A 7 11.47 4.96 16.46
CA HIS A 7 10.59 4.05 17.18
C HIS A 7 9.16 4.47 16.87
N ILE A 8 8.50 3.73 15.98
CA ILE A 8 7.05 3.79 15.82
C ILE A 8 6.49 3.32 17.17
N PRO A 9 5.75 4.17 17.92
CA PRO A 9 5.13 3.72 19.15
C PRO A 9 4.22 2.55 18.81
N ASN A 10 4.44 1.41 19.47
CA ASN A 10 3.56 0.26 19.36
C ASN A 10 2.15 0.74 19.75
N PRO A 11 1.19 0.87 18.80
CA PRO A 11 -0.14 1.30 19.18
C PRO A 11 -0.70 0.18 20.04
N THR A 12 -0.86 0.45 21.33
CA THR A 12 -1.45 -0.46 22.31
C THR A 12 -2.70 -1.05 21.68
N ALA A 13 -2.65 -2.34 21.34
CA ALA A 13 -3.78 -3.02 20.75
C ALA A 13 -4.90 -2.98 21.80
N GLN A 14 -5.90 -2.14 21.56
CA GLN A 14 -7.11 -2.12 22.37
C GLN A 14 -7.69 -3.53 22.33
N PRO A 15 -8.03 -4.13 23.47
CA PRO A 15 -8.59 -5.46 23.49
C PRO A 15 -9.87 -5.48 22.65
N ILE A 16 -9.92 -6.40 21.69
CA ILE A 16 -11.10 -6.59 20.85
C ILE A 16 -12.15 -7.32 21.71
N ASP A 17 -13.38 -6.80 21.75
CA ASP A 17 -14.49 -7.45 22.44
C ASP A 17 -14.94 -8.69 21.66
N THR A 18 -14.43 -9.85 22.06
CA THR A 18 -14.71 -11.12 21.39
C THR A 18 -16.16 -11.58 21.58
N LYS A 19 -16.84 -11.16 22.66
CA LYS A 19 -18.24 -11.54 22.90
C LYS A 19 -19.17 -10.83 21.93
N ALA A 20 -18.89 -9.57 21.61
CA ALA A 20 -19.64 -8.84 20.60
C ALA A 20 -19.46 -9.45 19.20
N LEU A 21 -18.28 -10.00 18.91
CA LEU A 21 -18.00 -10.68 17.63
C LEU A 21 -18.72 -12.04 17.53
N ASP A 22 -18.76 -12.83 18.61
CA ASP A 22 -19.44 -14.13 18.63
C ASP A 22 -20.96 -14.04 18.44
N GLN A 23 -21.56 -12.88 18.74
CA GLN A 23 -23.00 -12.63 18.59
C GLN A 23 -23.35 -11.93 17.26
N ALA A 24 -22.35 -11.51 16.48
CA ALA A 24 -22.58 -10.84 15.20
C ALA A 24 -22.99 -11.85 14.12
N SER A 25 -23.80 -11.40 13.16
CA SER A 25 -24.11 -12.21 11.98
C SER A 25 -22.90 -12.30 11.05
N ASP A 26 -22.86 -13.36 10.24
CA ASP A 26 -21.81 -13.55 9.23
C ASP A 26 -21.70 -12.36 8.28
N ASP A 27 -22.82 -11.76 7.89
CA ASP A 27 -22.84 -10.55 7.04
C ASP A 27 -22.17 -9.36 7.74
N ALA A 28 -22.44 -9.15 9.03
CA ALA A 28 -21.84 -8.07 9.80
C ALA A 28 -20.33 -8.28 9.99
N LEU A 29 -19.91 -9.54 10.20
CA LEU A 29 -18.49 -9.91 10.26
C LEU A 29 -17.79 -9.69 8.92
N HIS A 30 -18.41 -10.06 7.80
CA HIS A 30 -17.89 -9.81 6.47
C HIS A 30 -17.72 -8.32 6.17
N GLU A 31 -18.71 -7.49 6.51
CA GLU A 31 -18.59 -6.04 6.38
C GLU A 31 -17.46 -5.47 7.23
N LEU A 32 -17.33 -5.92 8.49
CA LEU A 32 -16.28 -5.46 9.39
C LEU A 32 -14.90 -5.79 8.85
N ILE A 33 -14.70 -7.02 8.36
CA ILE A 33 -13.46 -7.46 7.73
C ILE A 33 -13.17 -6.62 6.49
N GLY A 34 -14.16 -6.36 5.64
CA GLY A 34 -14.01 -5.53 4.45
C GLY A 34 -13.56 -4.10 4.78
N LYS A 35 -14.20 -3.47 5.77
CA LYS A 35 -13.82 -2.13 6.26
C LYS A 35 -12.40 -2.11 6.83
N ALA A 36 -12.03 -3.13 7.62
CA ALA A 36 -10.69 -3.25 8.19
C ALA A 36 -9.61 -3.41 7.09
N GLN A 37 -9.86 -4.24 6.08
CA GLN A 37 -8.95 -4.43 4.94
C GLN A 37 -8.77 -3.14 4.12
N ALA A 38 -9.86 -2.40 3.87
CA ALA A 38 -9.80 -1.11 3.19
C ALA A 38 -8.91 -0.11 3.95
N LEU A 39 -9.10 0.01 5.27
CA LEU A 39 -8.29 0.88 6.12
C LEU A 39 -6.80 0.51 6.11
N LEU A 40 -6.48 -0.78 6.13
CA LEU A 40 -5.08 -1.24 6.04
C LEU A 40 -4.47 -0.91 4.68
N THR A 41 -5.23 -1.10 3.60
CA THR A 41 -4.81 -0.77 2.23
C THR A 41 -4.53 0.72 2.08
N ASP A 42 -5.40 1.58 2.61
CA ASP A 42 -5.22 3.03 2.57
C ASP A 42 -3.97 3.47 3.34
N ARG A 43 -3.74 2.89 4.53
CA ARG A 43 -2.52 3.14 5.31
C ARG A 43 -1.27 2.70 4.56
N GLU A 44 -1.29 1.54 3.91
CA GLU A 44 -0.18 1.05 3.10
C GLU A 44 0.11 1.99 1.92
N ASN A 45 -0.93 2.43 1.21
CA ASN A 45 -0.80 3.36 0.10
C ASN A 45 -0.26 4.73 0.55
N SER A 46 -0.69 5.23 1.71
CA SER A 46 -0.15 6.47 2.30
C SER A 46 1.35 6.32 2.56
N ARG A 47 1.76 5.25 3.25
CA ARG A 47 3.18 4.98 3.52
C ARG A 47 4.01 4.87 2.24
N LYS A 48 3.48 4.24 1.19
CA LYS A 48 4.14 4.16 -0.13
C LYS A 48 4.32 5.54 -0.75
N ARG A 49 3.30 6.40 -0.72
CA ARG A 49 3.38 7.78 -1.24
C ARG A 49 4.41 8.60 -0.48
N GLU A 50 4.40 8.51 0.84
CA GLU A 50 5.38 9.18 1.71
C GLU A 50 6.80 8.70 1.43
N ALA A 51 7.00 7.38 1.29
CA ALA A 51 8.30 6.81 0.95
C ALA A 51 8.78 7.30 -0.43
N ILE A 52 7.90 7.31 -1.44
CA ILE A 52 8.20 7.86 -2.77
C ILE A 52 8.59 9.33 -2.70
N ALA A 53 7.89 10.14 -1.90
CA ALA A 53 8.21 11.55 -1.72
C ALA A 53 9.60 11.74 -1.11
N LYS A 54 9.91 10.98 -0.05
CA LYS A 54 11.25 10.99 0.58
C LYS A 54 12.35 10.56 -0.38
N ILE A 55 12.12 9.52 -1.19
CA ILE A 55 13.07 9.07 -2.20
C ILE A 55 13.33 10.18 -3.23
N LYS A 56 12.28 10.85 -3.71
CA LYS A 56 12.41 11.96 -4.66
C LYS A 56 13.14 13.16 -4.06
N GLU A 57 12.86 13.49 -2.81
CA GLU A 57 13.54 14.57 -2.09
C GLU A 57 15.04 14.27 -1.94
N LEU A 58 15.38 13.05 -1.50
CA LEU A 58 16.76 12.61 -1.38
C LEU A 58 17.47 12.60 -2.73
N ALA A 59 16.82 12.08 -3.77
CA ALA A 59 17.37 12.07 -5.13
C ALA A 59 17.68 13.48 -5.63
N LYS A 60 16.75 14.43 -5.44
CA LYS A 60 16.96 15.84 -5.78
C LYS A 60 18.13 16.46 -5.01
N ALA A 61 18.29 16.13 -3.73
CA ALA A 61 19.42 16.60 -2.93
C ALA A 61 20.79 16.08 -3.43
N HIS A 62 20.79 14.99 -4.20
CA HIS A 62 21.96 14.41 -4.84
C HIS A 62 22.04 14.69 -6.35
N ASP A 63 21.24 15.64 -6.86
CA ASP A 63 21.15 15.99 -8.30
C ASP A 63 20.78 14.79 -9.21
N LEU A 64 20.10 13.79 -8.65
CA LEU A 64 19.59 12.62 -9.38
C LEU A 64 18.13 12.85 -9.78
N ASP A 65 17.82 12.71 -11.06
CA ASP A 65 16.44 12.70 -11.54
C ASP A 65 15.86 11.27 -11.48
N VAL A 66 14.92 11.03 -10.56
CA VAL A 66 14.33 9.71 -10.32
C VAL A 66 12.86 9.70 -10.74
N ALA A 67 12.63 9.14 -11.93
CA ALA A 67 11.29 8.81 -12.42
C ALA A 67 10.83 7.46 -11.87
N ILE A 68 9.97 7.47 -10.85
CA ILE A 68 9.29 6.26 -10.34
C ILE A 68 8.01 6.07 -11.15
N GLU A 69 8.12 5.46 -12.33
CA GLU A 69 6.94 5.05 -13.10
C GLU A 69 6.26 3.85 -12.44
N PRO A 70 4.92 3.83 -12.30
CA PRO A 70 4.22 2.60 -11.96
C PRO A 70 4.54 1.60 -13.05
N ARG A 71 5.16 0.47 -12.68
CA ARG A 71 5.60 -0.58 -13.60
C ARG A 71 4.42 -1.08 -14.44
N ASN A 72 4.20 -0.45 -15.59
CA ASN A 72 3.13 -0.81 -16.52
C ASN A 72 3.60 -2.06 -17.26
N THR A 73 3.45 -3.24 -16.64
CA THR A 73 3.75 -4.51 -17.29
C THR A 73 2.66 -4.87 -18.30
N LYS A 74 2.39 -4.01 -19.28
CA LYS A 74 1.78 -4.43 -20.54
C LYS A 74 2.90 -4.88 -21.47
N ARG A 75 3.48 -6.04 -21.13
CA ARG A 75 4.47 -6.72 -21.98
C ARG A 75 3.75 -7.26 -23.22
N GLY A 76 3.67 -6.43 -24.26
CA GLY A 76 3.52 -6.81 -25.67
C GLY A 76 2.32 -7.67 -26.06
N LYS A 77 1.20 -7.04 -26.45
CA LYS A 77 0.31 -7.66 -27.44
C LYS A 77 1.10 -7.73 -28.76
N ARG A 78 1.70 -8.89 -29.04
CA ARG A 78 2.29 -9.21 -30.36
C ARG A 78 1.13 -9.17 -31.38
N GLN A 79 0.99 -8.05 -32.10
CA GLN A 79 0.04 -7.94 -33.20
C GLN A 79 0.41 -8.97 -34.26
N ARG A 80 -0.34 -10.07 -34.30
CA ARG A 80 -0.30 -11.07 -35.37
C ARG A 80 -0.76 -10.36 -36.65
N ARG A 81 0.19 -9.99 -37.51
CA ARG A 81 -0.13 -9.47 -38.86
C ARG A 81 -0.91 -10.56 -39.59
N LYS A 82 -2.11 -10.21 -40.07
CA LYS A 82 -2.84 -11.03 -41.04
C LYS A 82 -2.08 -10.93 -42.35
N GLU A 83 -1.56 -12.05 -42.84
CA GLU A 83 -1.17 -12.18 -44.25
C GLU A 83 -2.47 -12.18 -45.05
N THR A 84 -2.58 -11.22 -45.96
CA THR A 84 -3.58 -11.21 -47.03
C THR A 84 -3.11 -12.17 -48.13
N SER A 85 -4.06 -12.97 -48.62
CA SER A 85 -3.93 -13.89 -49.75
C SER A 85 -3.33 -13.28 -51.01
#